data_AF-A0A101WX72-F1
#
_entry.id   AF-A0A101WX72-F1
#
_cell.length_a   1.000
_cell.length_b   1.000
_cell.length_c   1.000
_cell.angle_alpha   90.00
_cell.angle_beta   90.00
_cell.angle_gamma   90.00
#
_symmetry.space_group_name_H-M   'P 1'
#
loop_
_entity.id
_entity.type
_entity.pdbx_description
1 polymer ?
#
loop_
_entity_poly.entity_id
_entity_poly.type
_entity_poly.pdbx_seq_one_letter_code
_entity_poly.pdbx_strand_id
1 'polypeptide(L)'
;MVNIYMGRGSCYSIKEGMYVMSGPMDLGRVAAHLFLHLRDLRRGWSYDHDCNRIDMDKDLFEARSKYLVKICRDQGADDCDAAESLVREVITALRMPRWAEELAIRYIVRVKSIIDYST
;
A
#
# COMPACT_ATOMS: atom_id res chain seq x y z
N MET A 1 9.19 -5.40 14.35
CA MET A 1 9.25 -5.00 12.93
C MET A 1 8.06 -4.10 12.63
N VAL A 2 8.28 -2.85 12.22
CA VAL A 2 7.20 -1.88 12.00
C VAL A 2 6.55 -2.12 10.63
N ASN A 3 5.24 -1.94 10.52
CA ASN A 3 4.58 -2.01 9.21
C ASN A 3 4.93 -0.77 8.38
N ILE A 4 5.25 -0.93 7.10
CA ILE A 4 5.62 0.22 6.25
C ILE A 4 4.38 1.06 5.88
N TYR A 5 3.25 0.43 5.53
CA TYR A 5 2.10 1.11 4.91
C TYR A 5 0.81 1.05 5.72
N MET A 6 0.57 -0.04 6.46
CA MET A 6 -0.73 -0.35 7.06
C MET A 6 -0.79 -0.02 8.55
N GLY A 7 -1.87 0.64 8.95
CA GLY A 7 -2.18 1.03 10.33
C GLY A 7 -1.53 2.34 10.77
N ARG A 8 -2.07 2.91 11.86
CA ARG A 8 -1.67 4.22 12.42
C ARG A 8 -0.22 4.28 12.90
N GLY A 9 0.37 3.15 13.24
CA GLY A 9 1.78 3.04 13.65
C GLY A 9 2.76 2.81 12.50
N SER A 10 2.30 2.83 11.25
CA SER A 10 3.16 2.54 10.10
C SER A 10 4.13 3.69 9.80
N CYS A 11 5.21 3.38 9.09
CA CYS A 11 6.15 4.41 8.61
C CYS A 11 5.43 5.47 7.78
N TYR A 12 4.50 5.06 6.92
CA TYR A 12 3.65 5.95 6.13
C TYR A 12 2.75 6.85 6.99
N SER A 13 2.13 6.31 8.04
CA SER A 13 1.34 7.13 8.96
C SER A 13 2.19 8.22 9.62
N ILE A 14 3.37 7.82 10.13
CA ILE A 14 4.27 8.70 10.88
C ILE A 14 4.94 9.74 10.00
N LYS A 15 5.41 9.36 8.80
CA LYS A 15 6.23 10.21 7.92
C LYS A 15 5.43 10.92 6.82
N GLU A 16 4.34 10.33 6.37
CA GLU A 16 3.55 10.82 5.22
C GLU A 16 2.13 11.26 5.61
N GLY A 17 1.71 11.07 6.87
CA GLY A 17 0.39 11.47 7.37
C GLY A 17 -0.76 10.67 6.78
N MET A 18 -0.50 9.50 6.20
CA MET A 18 -1.52 8.63 5.63
C MET A 18 -1.10 7.16 5.72
N TYR A 19 -2.05 6.23 5.74
CA TYR A 19 -1.76 4.80 5.84
C TYR A 19 -2.89 3.95 5.26
N VAL A 20 -2.61 2.69 4.93
CA VAL A 20 -3.61 1.70 4.55
C VAL A 20 -4.38 1.24 5.79
N MET A 21 -5.71 1.27 5.76
CA MET A 21 -6.57 0.84 6.86
C MET A 21 -6.20 -0.57 7.35
N SER A 22 -6.14 -0.80 8.66
CA SER A 22 -5.82 -2.12 9.24
C SER A 22 -6.89 -3.17 8.92
N GLY A 23 -6.49 -4.43 8.79
CA GLY A 23 -7.37 -5.60 8.61
C GLY A 23 -6.73 -6.70 7.77
N PRO A 24 -7.48 -7.75 7.42
CA PRO A 24 -7.04 -8.80 6.50
C PRO A 24 -6.74 -8.23 5.12
N MET A 25 -5.76 -8.79 4.41
CA MET A 25 -5.28 -8.35 3.10
C MET A 25 -6.27 -8.71 1.97
N ASP A 26 -7.47 -8.13 2.03
CA ASP A 26 -8.50 -8.19 1.00
C ASP A 26 -8.12 -7.36 -0.25
N LEU A 27 -8.93 -7.47 -1.31
CA LEU A 27 -8.72 -6.75 -2.56
C LEU A 27 -8.57 -5.22 -2.37
N GLY A 28 -9.33 -4.65 -1.43
CA GLY A 28 -9.28 -3.22 -1.13
C GLY A 28 -7.94 -2.77 -0.55
N ARG A 29 -7.41 -3.52 0.42
CA ARG A 29 -6.08 -3.24 0.98
C ARG A 29 -4.98 -3.54 -0.01
N VAL A 30 -5.09 -4.59 -0.81
CA VAL A 30 -4.14 -4.86 -1.90
C VAL A 30 -4.08 -3.67 -2.87
N ALA A 31 -5.24 -3.15 -3.31
CA ALA A 31 -5.30 -1.98 -4.17
C ALA A 31 -4.66 -0.73 -3.52
N ALA A 32 -4.92 -0.49 -2.23
CA ALA A 32 -4.31 0.61 -1.48
C ALA A 32 -2.79 0.48 -1.34
N HIS A 33 -2.28 -0.72 -1.07
CA HIS A 33 -0.85 -0.99 -1.05
C HIS A 33 -0.20 -0.75 -2.42
N LEU A 34 -0.80 -1.27 -3.50
CA LEU A 34 -0.30 -1.06 -4.87
C LEU A 34 -0.26 0.42 -5.26
N PHE A 35 -1.27 1.19 -4.87
CA PHE A 35 -1.29 2.64 -5.09
C PHE A 35 -0.08 3.32 -4.42
N LEU A 36 0.27 2.93 -3.20
CA LEU A 36 1.44 3.47 -2.48
C LEU A 36 2.76 2.93 -3.03
N HIS A 37 2.83 1.67 -3.44
CA HIS A 37 4.01 1.08 -4.09
C HIS A 37 4.34 1.81 -5.40
N LEU A 38 3.33 2.14 -6.22
CA LEU A 38 3.50 2.92 -7.45
C LEU A 38 3.92 4.36 -7.17
N ARG A 39 3.44 4.97 -6.08
CA ARG A 39 3.94 6.28 -5.63
C ARG A 39 5.43 6.19 -5.27
N ASP A 40 5.82 5.16 -4.53
CA ASP A 40 7.21 4.93 -4.14
C ASP A 40 8.12 4.70 -5.34
N LEU A 41 7.70 3.86 -6.29
CA LEU A 41 8.44 3.62 -7.52
C LEU A 41 8.64 4.91 -8.33
N ARG A 42 7.58 5.73 -8.46
CA ARG A 42 7.66 7.02 -9.19
C ARG A 42 8.60 8.03 -8.53
N ARG A 43 8.71 8.03 -7.19
CA ARG A 43 9.63 8.93 -6.46
C ARG A 43 11.03 8.34 -6.26
N GLY A 44 11.23 7.05 -6.57
CA GLY A 44 12.50 6.34 -6.48
C GLY A 44 12.88 5.87 -5.07
N TRP A 45 11.98 5.96 -4.08
CA TRP A 45 12.30 5.58 -2.70
C TRP A 45 11.06 5.17 -1.88
N SER A 46 11.30 4.39 -0.82
CA SER A 46 10.32 3.97 0.19
C SER A 46 10.97 3.88 1.58
N TYR A 47 10.33 3.19 2.51
CA TYR A 47 10.84 2.91 3.85
C TYR A 47 11.15 1.43 4.05
N ASP A 48 12.10 1.13 4.95
CA ASP A 48 12.30 -0.19 5.54
C ASP A 48 11.43 -0.38 6.81
N HIS A 49 11.66 -1.47 7.53
CA HIS A 49 10.92 -1.81 8.75
C HIS A 49 11.37 -1.08 10.03
N ASP A 50 12.38 -0.23 9.92
CA ASP A 50 12.84 0.71 10.95
C ASP A 50 12.50 2.17 10.55
N CYS A 51 11.73 2.34 9.48
CA CYS A 51 11.33 3.61 8.87
C CYS A 51 12.49 4.48 8.35
N ASN A 52 13.62 3.86 8.00
CA ASN A 52 14.68 4.53 7.24
C ASN A 52 14.31 4.56 5.76
N ARG A 53 14.73 5.62 5.06
CA ARG A 53 14.55 5.72 3.61
C ARG A 53 15.47 4.73 2.90
N ILE A 54 14.91 4.00 1.94
CA ILE A 54 15.62 3.09 1.05
C ILE A 54 15.21 3.35 -0.40
N ASP A 55 16.07 2.97 -1.34
CA ASP A 55 15.76 3.06 -2.77
C ASP A 55 14.60 2.11 -3.13
N MET A 56 13.71 2.58 -4.01
CA MET A 56 12.64 1.79 -4.58
C MET A 56 12.88 1.66 -6.08
N ASP A 57 13.53 0.56 -6.46
CA ASP A 57 13.66 0.13 -7.84
C ASP A 57 12.47 -0.78 -8.25
N LYS A 58 12.50 -1.22 -9.51
CA LYS A 58 11.45 -2.07 -10.07
C LYS A 58 11.41 -3.45 -9.39
N ASP A 59 12.55 -3.98 -9.00
CA ASP A 59 12.65 -5.32 -8.41
C ASP A 59 12.05 -5.34 -7.00
N LEU A 60 12.36 -4.34 -6.17
CA LEU A 60 11.77 -4.17 -4.85
C LEU A 60 10.27 -3.87 -4.93
N PHE A 61 9.85 -3.04 -5.89
CA PHE A 61 8.45 -2.77 -6.16
C PHE A 61 7.68 -4.04 -6.49
N GLU A 62 8.22 -4.87 -7.39
CA GLU A 62 7.62 -6.11 -7.83
C GLU A 62 7.55 -7.13 -6.68
N ALA A 63 8.65 -7.30 -5.94
CA ALA A 63 8.72 -8.19 -4.79
C ALA A 63 7.69 -7.83 -3.71
N ARG A 64 7.60 -6.55 -3.34
CA ARG A 64 6.62 -6.06 -2.36
C ARG A 64 5.19 -6.24 -2.83
N SER A 65 4.92 -5.98 -4.11
CA SER A 65 3.59 -6.12 -4.70
C SER A 65 3.15 -7.58 -4.76
N LYS A 66 4.02 -8.50 -5.17
CA LYS A 66 3.75 -9.95 -5.17
C LYS A 66 3.52 -10.50 -3.76
N TYR A 67 4.23 -9.98 -2.76
CA TYR A 67 4.09 -10.43 -1.38
C TYR A 67 2.68 -10.19 -0.81
N LEU A 68 1.93 -9.21 -1.34
CA LEU A 68 0.54 -8.96 -0.93
C LEU A 68 -0.36 -10.17 -1.18
N VAL A 69 -0.19 -10.87 -2.31
CA VAL A 69 -0.95 -12.09 -2.64
C VAL A 69 -0.66 -13.21 -1.65
N LYS A 70 0.61 -13.34 -1.25
CA LYS A 70 1.01 -14.30 -0.22
C LYS A 70 0.31 -13.98 1.11
N ILE A 71 0.32 -12.73 1.55
CA ILE A 71 -0.35 -12.32 2.79
C ILE A 71 -1.85 -12.61 2.71
N CYS A 72 -2.51 -12.29 1.58
CA CYS A 72 -3.93 -12.57 1.37
C CYS A 72 -4.24 -14.06 1.60
N ARG A 73 -3.48 -14.95 0.94
CA ARG A 73 -3.65 -16.40 1.04
C ARG A 73 -3.35 -16.93 2.44
N ASP A 74 -2.26 -16.48 3.06
CA ASP A 74 -1.86 -16.91 4.40
C ASP A 74 -2.91 -16.50 5.46
N GLN A 75 -3.62 -15.40 5.24
CA GLN A 75 -4.69 -14.93 6.14
C GLN A 75 -6.05 -15.54 5.84
N GLY A 76 -6.20 -16.31 4.75
CA GLY A 76 -7.49 -16.81 4.30
C GLY A 76 -8.47 -15.68 3.97
N ALA A 77 -7.98 -14.54 3.46
CA ALA A 77 -8.84 -13.44 3.05
C ALA A 77 -9.60 -13.78 1.76
N ASP A 78 -10.72 -13.10 1.53
CA ASP A 78 -11.52 -13.29 0.33
C ASP A 78 -10.84 -12.68 -0.92
N ASP A 79 -11.22 -13.18 -2.09
CA ASP A 79 -10.84 -12.64 -3.41
C ASP A 79 -9.32 -12.58 -3.72
N CYS A 80 -8.52 -13.49 -3.14
CA CYS A 80 -7.06 -13.51 -3.40
C CYS A 80 -6.69 -13.73 -4.88
N ASP A 81 -7.54 -14.36 -5.69
CA ASP A 81 -7.30 -14.51 -7.13
C ASP A 81 -7.54 -13.20 -7.90
N ALA A 82 -8.50 -12.40 -7.47
CA ALA A 82 -8.70 -11.05 -7.98
C ALA A 82 -7.54 -10.14 -7.57
N ALA A 83 -7.05 -10.27 -6.32
CA ALA A 83 -5.87 -9.58 -5.85
C ALA A 83 -4.62 -9.96 -6.67
N GLU A 84 -4.41 -11.25 -6.96
CA GLU A 84 -3.31 -11.69 -7.80
C GLU A 84 -3.40 -11.12 -9.23
N SER A 85 -4.58 -11.12 -9.81
CA SER A 85 -4.82 -10.54 -11.14
C SER A 85 -4.50 -9.05 -11.18
N LEU A 86 -4.96 -8.29 -10.17
CA LEU A 86 -4.67 -6.87 -10.03
C LEU A 86 -3.16 -6.60 -9.86
N VAL A 87 -2.48 -7.37 -9.00
CA VAL A 87 -1.02 -7.26 -8.79
C VAL A 87 -0.27 -7.48 -10.10
N ARG A 88 -0.62 -8.53 -10.86
CA ARG A 88 0.01 -8.82 -12.15
C ARG A 88 -0.21 -7.70 -13.18
N GLU A 89 -1.44 -7.19 -13.26
CA GLU A 89 -1.78 -6.07 -14.15
C GLU A 89 -0.96 -4.82 -13.81
N VAL A 90 -0.92 -4.44 -12.52
CA VAL A 90 -0.18 -3.26 -12.04
C VAL A 90 1.32 -3.39 -12.27
N ILE A 91 1.92 -4.55 -12.03
CA ILE A 91 3.35 -4.79 -12.30
C ILE A 91 3.66 -4.65 -13.79
N THR A 92 2.79 -5.20 -14.64
CA THR A 92 3.00 -5.19 -16.10
C THR A 92 2.83 -3.79 -16.67
N ALA A 93 1.77 -3.08 -16.25
CA ALA A 93 1.40 -1.79 -16.81
C ALA A 93 2.06 -0.59 -16.09
N LEU A 94 2.63 -0.81 -14.90
CA LEU A 94 3.16 0.22 -13.99
C LEU A 94 2.17 1.36 -13.72
N ARG A 95 0.88 1.03 -13.68
CA ARG A 95 -0.23 1.96 -13.41
C ARG A 95 -1.42 1.22 -12.82
N MET A 96 -2.26 1.95 -12.09
CA MET A 96 -3.51 1.41 -11.57
C MET A 96 -4.59 1.38 -12.66
N PRO A 97 -5.39 0.30 -12.74
CA PRO A 97 -6.72 0.36 -13.34
C PRO A 97 -7.60 1.37 -12.59
N ARG A 98 -8.47 2.10 -13.31
CA ARG A 98 -9.28 3.17 -12.71
C ARG A 98 -10.14 2.70 -11.53
N TRP A 99 -10.79 1.55 -11.67
CA TRP A 99 -11.62 0.98 -10.61
C TRP A 99 -10.80 0.66 -9.35
N ALA A 100 -9.55 0.22 -9.52
CA ALA A 100 -8.67 -0.14 -8.42
C ALA A 100 -8.12 1.11 -7.72
N GLU A 101 -7.87 2.20 -8.46
CA GLU A 101 -7.54 3.50 -7.89
C GLU A 101 -8.69 4.06 -7.04
N GLU A 102 -9.92 4.01 -7.56
CA GLU A 102 -11.13 4.42 -6.84
C GLU A 102 -11.35 3.59 -5.57
N LEU A 103 -11.06 2.27 -5.63
CA LEU A 103 -11.10 1.38 -4.48
C LEU A 103 -9.99 1.71 -3.46
N ALA A 104 -8.76 1.87 -3.91
CA ALA A 104 -7.59 2.18 -3.08
C ALA A 104 -7.83 3.42 -2.20
N ILE A 105 -8.39 4.48 -2.78
CA ILE A 105 -8.68 5.74 -2.08
C ILE A 105 -9.58 5.52 -0.84
N ARG A 106 -10.53 4.58 -0.90
CA ARG A 106 -11.44 4.28 0.23
C ARG A 106 -10.71 3.60 1.40
N TYR A 107 -9.59 2.93 1.12
CA TYR A 107 -8.80 2.20 2.11
C TYR A 107 -7.58 2.98 2.60
N ILE A 108 -7.29 4.15 2.01
CA ILE A 108 -6.23 5.05 2.49
C ILE A 108 -6.84 6.02 3.50
N VAL A 109 -6.37 5.92 4.74
CA VAL A 109 -6.72 6.86 5.81
C VAL A 109 -5.72 8.00 5.80
N ARG A 110 -6.21 9.24 5.77
CA ARG A 110 -5.40 10.45 5.99
C ARG A 110 -5.55 10.89 7.43
N VAL A 111 -4.44 11.09 8.11
CA VAL A 111 -4.43 11.64 9.46
C VAL A 111 -4.62 13.15 9.31
N LYS A 112 -5.82 13.66 9.60
CA LYS A 112 -6.03 15.11 9.75
C LYS A 112 -5.08 15.61 10.84
N SER A 113 -4.35 16.70 10.55
CA SER A 113 -3.60 17.37 11.61
C SER A 113 -4.61 17.91 12.64
N ILE A 114 -4.30 17.81 13.92
CA ILE A 114 -5.11 18.42 15.00
C ILE A 114 -5.21 19.96 14.84
N ILE A 115 -4.38 20.57 13.98
CA ILE A 115 -4.33 22.02 13.74
C ILE A 115 -5.57 22.52 12.96
N ASP A 116 -6.32 21.64 12.27
CA ASP A 116 -7.46 22.04 11.43
C ASP A 116 -8.78 22.30 12.21
N TYR A 117 -8.76 22.20 13.55
CA TYR A 117 -9.94 22.48 14.39
C TYR A 117 -9.85 23.81 15.17
N SER A 118 -8.86 24.66 14.85
CA SER A 118 -8.74 26.01 15.42
C SER A 118 -9.15 27.07 14.39
N THR A 119 -10.44 27.14 14.07
CA THR A 119 -11.07 28.33 13.45
C THR A 119 -12.50 28.46 13.93
#